data_AF-A0A931RZS6-F1
#
_entry.id   AF-A0A931RZS6-F1
#
_cell.length_a   1.000
_cell.length_b   1.000
_cell.length_c   1.000
_cell.angle_alpha   90.00
_cell.angle_beta   90.00
_cell.angle_gamma   90.00
#
_symmetry.space_group_name_H-M   'P 1'
#
loop_
_entity.id
_entity.type
_entity.pdbx_description
1 polymer ?
#
loop_
_entity_poly.entity_id
_entity_poly.type
_entity_poly.pdbx_seq_one_letter_code
_entity_poly.pdbx_strand_id
1 'polypeptide(L)'
;MSQMTLTNYESGDVLITNGSGTSIRLAREFANRLILYARMHGIDDFYQHLPELISHPELVQSIRSLFDQAKTASERWNLKEKFARLSTLAKSYVSKNPGEVMEVVCL
;
A
#
# COMPACT_ATOMS: atom_id res chain seq x y z
N MET A 1 15.22 -10.47 -0.73
CA MET A 1 13.79 -10.44 -0.38
C MET A 1 13.29 -9.04 -0.62
N SER A 2 12.23 -8.86 -1.42
CA SER A 2 11.62 -7.56 -1.68
C SER A 2 10.65 -7.26 -0.55
N GLN A 3 10.93 -6.26 0.27
CA GLN A 3 10.07 -5.86 1.38
C GLN A 3 9.57 -4.43 1.16
N MET A 4 8.34 -4.16 1.55
CA MET A 4 7.77 -2.82 1.58
C MET A 4 7.01 -2.60 2.88
N THR A 5 7.10 -1.40 3.42
CA THR A 5 6.37 -1.00 4.63
C THR A 5 5.38 0.09 4.25
N LEU A 6 4.16 -0.04 4.75
CA LEU A 6 3.06 0.91 4.58
C LEU A 6 2.70 1.44 5.96
N THR A 7 2.92 2.73 6.21
CA THR A 7 2.58 3.38 7.49
C THR A 7 1.43 4.35 7.27
N ASN A 8 0.29 4.10 7.89
CA ASN A 8 -0.84 5.02 7.93
C ASN A 8 -0.76 5.92 9.16
N TYR A 9 -0.89 7.23 8.97
CA TYR A 9 -0.89 8.23 10.02
C TYR A 9 -2.31 8.64 10.39
N GLU A 10 -2.52 9.12 11.62
CA GLU A 10 -3.80 9.73 12.05
C GLU A 10 -4.31 10.84 11.11
N SER A 11 -3.38 11.57 10.48
CA SER A 11 -3.70 12.58 9.44
C SER A 11 -4.42 12.01 8.21
N GLY A 12 -4.39 10.69 8.03
CA GLY A 12 -4.86 9.98 6.83
C GLY A 12 -3.80 9.88 5.74
N ASP A 13 -2.60 10.43 5.97
CA ASP A 13 -1.45 10.24 5.08
C ASP A 13 -0.94 8.79 5.16
N VAL A 14 -0.32 8.32 4.09
CA VAL A 14 0.33 7.00 4.04
C VAL A 14 1.79 7.17 3.61
N LEU A 15 2.74 6.70 4.40
CA LEU A 15 4.14 6.55 4.01
C LEU A 15 4.36 5.15 3.45
N ILE A 16 4.92 5.09 2.25
CA ILE A 16 5.31 3.84 1.60
C ILE A 16 6.84 3.82 1.53
N THR A 17 7.47 2.84 2.19
CA THR A 17 8.91 2.65 2.19
C THR A 17 9.26 1.33 1.50
N ASN A 18 10.07 1.37 0.45
CA ASN A 18 10.55 0.15 -0.21
C ASN A 18 11.80 -0.42 0.49
N GLY A 19 12.23 -1.61 0.07
CA GLY A 19 13.37 -2.32 0.64
C GLY A 19 14.73 -1.64 0.43
N SER A 20 14.83 -0.64 -0.45
CA SER A 20 16.04 0.18 -0.62
C SER A 20 16.08 1.41 0.30
N GLY A 21 15.02 1.65 1.07
CA GLY A 21 14.89 2.79 1.98
C GLY A 21 14.23 4.03 1.36
N THR A 22 13.84 3.99 0.08
CA THR A 22 13.07 5.06 -0.56
C THR A 22 11.70 5.13 0.10
N SER A 23 11.39 6.28 0.70
CA SER A 23 10.15 6.52 1.44
C SER A 23 9.36 7.67 0.83
N ILE A 24 8.07 7.46 0.58
CA ILE A 24 7.20 8.45 -0.06
C ILE A 24 5.92 8.59 0.73
N ARG A 25 5.67 9.82 1.16
CA ARG A 25 4.46 10.17 1.89
C ARG A 25 3.39 10.61 0.91
N LEU A 26 2.36 9.78 0.77
CA LEU A 26 1.13 10.13 0.07
C LEU A 26 0.26 10.96 1.01
N ALA A 27 -0.06 12.18 0.58
CA ALA A 27 -1.04 13.00 1.29
C ALA A 27 -2.39 12.28 1.33
N ARG A 28 -3.20 12.55 2.36
CA ARG A 28 -4.51 11.94 2.60
C ARG A 28 -5.38 11.74 1.36
N GLU A 29 -5.46 12.72 0.48
CA GLU A 29 -6.26 12.61 -0.74
C GLU A 29 -5.78 11.46 -1.66
N PHE A 30 -4.48 11.41 -1.93
CA PHE A 30 -3.88 10.36 -2.76
C PHE A 30 -3.88 9.01 -2.07
N ALA A 31 -3.63 8.97 -0.76
CA ALA A 31 -3.74 7.77 0.04
C ALA A 31 -5.17 7.20 -0.01
N ASN A 32 -6.20 8.03 0.16
CA ASN A 32 -7.60 7.62 0.05
C ASN A 32 -7.94 7.10 -1.35
N ARG A 33 -7.47 7.77 -2.41
CA ARG A 33 -7.65 7.31 -3.79
C ARG A 33 -7.05 5.93 -4.00
N LEU A 34 -5.80 5.71 -3.57
CA LEU A 34 -5.12 4.42 -3.64
C LEU A 34 -5.91 3.32 -2.91
N ILE A 35 -6.35 3.59 -1.68
CA ILE A 35 -7.12 2.65 -0.85
C ILE A 35 -8.47 2.31 -1.49
N LEU A 36 -9.22 3.32 -1.93
CA LEU A 36 -10.52 3.13 -2.57
C LEU A 36 -10.36 2.36 -3.88
N TYR A 37 -9.34 2.67 -4.67
CA TYR A 37 -9.08 1.95 -5.92
C TYR A 37 -8.77 0.47 -5.65
N ALA A 38 -7.93 0.19 -4.65
CA ALA A 38 -7.65 -1.17 -4.20
C ALA A 38 -8.92 -1.90 -3.72
N ARG A 39 -9.93 -1.22 -3.17
CA ARG A 39 -11.18 -1.88 -2.74
C ARG A 39 -12.12 -2.19 -3.89
N MET A 40 -12.26 -1.26 -4.82
CA MET A 40 -13.31 -1.32 -5.84
C MET A 40 -12.91 -2.12 -7.08
N HIS A 41 -11.62 -2.21 -7.39
CA HIS A 41 -11.15 -2.77 -8.67
C HIS A 41 -10.51 -4.15 -8.53
N GLY A 42 -10.43 -4.90 -9.64
CA GLY A 42 -9.71 -6.17 -9.70
C GLY A 42 -8.19 -6.02 -9.52
N ILE A 43 -7.48 -7.14 -9.42
CA ILE A 43 -6.00 -7.15 -9.30
C ILE A 43 -5.35 -6.48 -10.51
N ASP A 44 -5.76 -6.86 -11.72
CA ASP A 44 -5.11 -6.39 -12.94
C ASP A 44 -5.39 -4.90 -13.18
N ASP A 45 -6.62 -4.43 -12.92
CA ASP A 45 -6.96 -3.00 -12.96
C ASP A 45 -6.13 -2.20 -11.96
N PHE A 46 -6.04 -2.68 -10.71
CA PHE A 46 -5.23 -2.01 -9.69
C PHE A 46 -3.75 -1.93 -10.10
N TYR A 47 -3.19 -3.03 -10.60
CA TYR A 47 -1.80 -3.10 -11.06
C TYR A 47 -1.50 -2.13 -12.22
N GLN A 48 -2.41 -2.05 -13.20
CA GLN A 48 -2.25 -1.19 -14.37
C GLN A 48 -2.26 0.30 -13.98
N HIS A 49 -3.12 0.69 -13.04
CA HIS A 49 -3.33 2.09 -12.64
C HIS A 49 -2.41 2.57 -11.50
N LEU A 50 -1.51 1.73 -10.97
CA LEU A 50 -0.50 2.14 -9.98
C LEU A 50 0.26 3.44 -10.34
N PRO A 51 0.70 3.69 -11.60
CA PRO A 51 1.38 4.94 -11.97
C PRO A 51 0.52 6.21 -11.81
N GLU A 52 -0.80 6.07 -11.91
CA GLU A 52 -1.75 7.18 -11.75
C GLU A 52 -2.07 7.43 -10.27
N LEU A 53 -2.03 6.37 -9.47
CA LEU A 53 -2.29 6.43 -8.02
C LEU A 53 -1.06 6.86 -7.22
N ILE A 54 0.14 6.58 -7.73
CA ILE A 54 1.42 6.86 -7.07
C ILE A 54 2.32 7.59 -8.07
N SER A 55 2.51 8.90 -7.86
CA SER A 55 3.25 9.79 -8.77
C SER A 55 4.77 9.55 -8.83
N HIS A 56 5.28 8.50 -8.17
CA HIS A 56 6.70 8.20 -8.04
C HIS A 56 7.07 6.87 -8.71
N PRO A 57 7.71 6.91 -9.89
CA PRO A 57 7.98 5.72 -10.71
C PRO A 57 8.75 4.61 -10.00
N GLU A 58 9.70 4.94 -9.13
CA GLU A 58 10.51 3.95 -8.40
C GLU A 58 9.67 3.09 -7.44
N LEU A 59 8.72 3.72 -6.73
CA LEU A 59 7.79 3.00 -5.86
C LEU A 59 6.80 2.18 -6.66
N VAL A 60 6.28 2.74 -7.76
CA VAL A 60 5.40 2.00 -8.68
C VAL A 60 6.09 0.74 -9.16
N GLN A 61 7.35 0.84 -9.59
CA GLN A 61 8.14 -0.29 -10.03
C GLN A 61 8.39 -1.29 -8.89
N SER A 62 8.63 -0.81 -7.66
CA SER A 62 8.80 -1.66 -6.49
C SER A 62 7.53 -2.46 -6.17
N ILE A 63 6.35 -1.83 -6.23
CA ILE A 63 5.05 -2.49 -6.01
C ILE A 63 4.76 -3.48 -7.13
N ARG A 64 4.98 -3.09 -8.39
CA ARG A 64 4.81 -3.98 -9.54
C ARG A 64 5.71 -5.20 -9.42
N SER A 65 6.98 -5.02 -9.03
CA SER A 65 7.90 -6.12 -8.78
C SER A 65 7.40 -7.09 -7.70
N LEU A 66 6.68 -6.61 -6.66
CA LEU A 66 6.04 -7.49 -5.68
C LEU A 66 4.89 -8.28 -6.34
N PHE A 67 4.03 -7.62 -7.11
CA PHE A 67 2.97 -8.31 -7.85
C PHE A 67 3.50 -9.35 -8.84
N ASP A 68 4.62 -9.07 -9.50
CA ASP A 68 5.26 -9.97 -10.46
C ASP A 68 5.96 -11.16 -9.77
N GLN A 69 6.41 -10.98 -8.52
CA GLN A 69 7.00 -12.04 -7.69
C GLN A 69 5.94 -12.96 -7.06
N ALA A 70 4.70 -12.51 -6.92
CA ALA A 70 3.58 -13.31 -6.43
C ALA A 70 3.16 -14.34 -7.49
N LYS A 71 3.41 -15.63 -7.21
CA LYS A 71 3.24 -16.74 -8.17
C LYS A 71 1.81 -17.21 -8.31
N THR A 72 0.95 -16.88 -7.36
CA THR A 72 -0.44 -17.33 -7.30
C THR A 72 -1.42 -16.15 -7.30
N ALA A 73 -2.64 -16.38 -7.82
CA ALA A 73 -3.71 -15.40 -7.76
C ALA A 73 -4.06 -14.99 -6.31
N SER A 74 -3.92 -15.93 -5.36
CA SER A 74 -4.13 -15.68 -3.93
C SER A 74 -3.08 -14.72 -3.36
N GLU A 75 -1.80 -14.90 -3.69
CA GLU A 75 -0.74 -13.98 -3.27
C GLU A 75 -0.94 -12.58 -3.84
N ARG A 76 -1.28 -12.46 -5.13
CA ARG A 76 -1.59 -11.17 -5.77
C ARG A 76 -2.83 -10.51 -5.14
N TRP A 77 -3.86 -11.29 -4.82
CA TRP A 77 -5.03 -10.81 -4.10
C TRP A 77 -4.67 -10.29 -2.71
N ASN A 78 -3.90 -11.07 -1.94
CA ASN A 78 -3.46 -10.69 -0.60
C ASN A 78 -2.60 -9.41 -0.62
N LEU A 79 -1.74 -9.26 -1.64
CA LEU A 79 -0.93 -8.06 -1.82
C LEU A 79 -1.81 -6.83 -2.05
N LYS A 80 -2.76 -6.91 -2.98
CA LYS A 80 -3.76 -5.86 -3.23
C LYS A 80 -4.58 -5.55 -1.96
N GLU A 81 -5.02 -6.59 -1.24
CA GLU A 81 -5.79 -6.45 -0.01
C GLU A 81 -5.03 -5.68 1.08
N LYS A 82 -3.69 -5.79 1.17
CA LYS A 82 -2.92 -4.95 2.09
C LYS A 82 -3.12 -3.46 1.80
N PHE A 83 -3.08 -3.05 0.53
CA PHE A 83 -3.39 -1.67 0.14
C PHE A 83 -4.85 -1.29 0.43
N ALA A 84 -5.79 -2.20 0.21
CA ALA A 84 -7.22 -1.98 0.49
C ALA A 84 -7.53 -1.88 1.99
N ARG A 85 -6.71 -2.53 2.83
CA ARG A 85 -6.86 -2.59 4.29
C ARG A 85 -6.14 -1.48 5.03
N LEU A 86 -5.31 -0.69 4.34
CA LEU A 86 -4.75 0.55 4.86
C LEU A 86 -5.79 1.57 5.35
N SER A 87 -7.10 1.30 5.32
CA SER A 87 -8.10 2.20 5.87
C SER A 87 -7.72 2.66 7.27
N THR A 88 -7.64 3.99 7.37
CA THR A 88 -7.90 4.82 8.54
C THR A 88 -8.43 4.03 9.72
N LEU A 89 -7.62 3.94 10.78
CA LEU A 89 -8.01 3.67 12.16
C LEU A 89 -9.45 3.15 12.27
N ALA A 90 -9.62 1.84 12.11
CA ALA A 90 -10.82 1.21 12.63
C ALA A 90 -10.94 1.66 14.09
N LYS A 91 -12.12 2.15 14.50
CA LYS A 91 -12.47 2.61 15.87
C LYS A 91 -12.17 1.59 16.99
N SER A 92 -11.57 0.45 16.67
CA SER A 92 -11.37 -0.74 17.48
C SER A 92 -9.93 -1.29 17.47
N TYR A 93 -8.96 -0.68 16.78
CA TYR A 93 -7.56 -1.13 16.81
C TYR A 93 -6.69 -0.17 17.64
N VAL A 94 -6.22 -0.64 18.79
CA VAL A 94 -5.33 0.13 19.68
C VAL A 94 -3.88 -0.12 19.23
N SER A 95 -3.35 0.80 18.42
CA SER A 95 -1.91 0.83 18.12
C SER A 95 -1.13 1.13 19.41
N LYS A 96 0.03 0.48 19.58
CA LYS A 96 0.93 0.71 20.72
C LYS A 96 1.56 2.11 20.70
N ASN A 97 1.39 2.87 19.61
CA ASN A 97 1.61 4.31 19.49
C ASN A 97 0.35 4.94 18.87
N PRO A 98 -0.35 5.89 19.54
CA PRO A 98 -1.66 6.34 19.08
C PRO A 98 -1.67 6.94 17.65
N GLY A 99 -0.54 7.46 17.14
CA GLY A 99 -0.48 8.18 15.87
C GLY A 99 -0.29 7.37 14.58
N GLU A 100 0.09 6.09 14.65
CA GLU A 100 0.65 5.36 13.49
C GLU A 100 0.22 3.88 13.46
N VAL A 101 -0.22 3.40 12.29
CA VAL A 101 -0.47 1.99 11.99
C VAL A 101 0.50 1.56 10.89
N MET A 102 1.39 0.62 11.21
CA MET A 102 2.35 0.06 10.25
C MET A 102 1.89 -1.31 9.76
N GLU A 103 1.75 -1.46 8.46
CA GLU A 103 1.59 -2.75 7.77
C GLU A 103 2.85 -3.10 6.98
N VAL A 104 3.31 -4.34 7.10
CA VAL A 104 4.46 -4.83 6.33
C VAL A 104 3.98 -5.71 5.18
N VAL A 105 4.40 -5.32 3.99
CA VAL A 105 4.22 -6.04 2.74
C VAL A 105 5.49 -6.84 2.45
N CYS A 106 5.53 -8.08 2.93
CA CYS A 106 6.52 -9.09 2.52
C CYS A 106 5.91 -10.07 1.51
N LEU A 107 6.77 -10.58 0.62
CA LEU A 107 6.64 -11.86 -0.08
C LEU A 107 7.81 -12.75 0.36
#